data_AF-A0A257M7X9-F1
#
_entry.id   AF-A0A257M7X9-F1
#
_cell.length_a   1.000
_cell.length_b   1.000
_cell.length_c   1.000
_cell.angle_alpha   90.00
_cell.angle_beta   90.00
_cell.angle_gamma   90.00
#
_symmetry.space_group_name_H-M   'P 1'
#
loop_
_entity.id
_entity.type
_entity.pdbx_description
1 polymer ?
#
loop_
_entity_poly.entity_id
_entity_poly.type
_entity_poly.pdbx_seq_one_letter_code
_entity_poly.pdbx_strand_id
1 'polypeptide(L)'
;MRNLLRFPTALLLLPLAASVFGQTPLRSVEVANKPGDKWVARPTRTLEDLPGAAGIKTDSGLSRFGGLTTRKDKATGFFHTAKIGDRWWLVDPEGCLFLHRGVTSVSMLGTAAAQTAWKQKFADEPTWAEQTTNLLRTHGFNGLGAWTDTERLSAVKTPLVHTRIWNFMSGYGKKRGGTYQKPGHTGYPGDCIFVFDPEFETFCDEHARQLAADKDNPSLLGHFSDNELPLPAAALKNYLALPVTDPGHQAALKWLRSRHGATATAADIQPADLPAFLEFMVGQYFRIVSTAIKRHDPNHLYLGARFHGSALRSPEIFRGAEPYADVVSVNYYNAWTPDPERLAMWSRESGKPVIITEWYAKGMDSGLANTSGAGWLVKTQRDRGLFYENFTLGLLQSKSCVGWHWFKYIDNDPTDTRSDPSNQDSNKGILSNRYEPYTPLLDSMKRINEKAYGLVDYFDKK
;
A
#
# COMPACT_ATOMS: atom_id res chain seq x y z
N MET A 1 -13.50 67.95 41.19
CA MET A 1 -12.24 67.33 40.70
C MET A 1 -12.54 66.56 39.42
N ARG A 2 -11.68 66.72 38.41
CA ARG A 2 -11.88 66.36 36.99
C ARG A 2 -12.16 64.85 36.80
N ASN A 3 -13.30 64.50 36.18
CA ASN A 3 -13.50 63.20 35.53
C ASN A 3 -13.41 63.40 34.01
N LEU A 4 -12.32 62.91 33.43
CA LEU A 4 -12.06 62.83 32.00
C LEU A 4 -12.80 61.61 31.43
N LEU A 5 -13.85 61.86 30.63
CA LEU A 5 -14.40 60.88 29.69
C LEU A 5 -13.43 60.77 28.49
N ARG A 6 -12.83 59.59 28.30
CA ARG A 6 -12.14 59.20 27.06
C ARG A 6 -13.12 58.42 26.17
N PHE A 7 -13.30 58.89 24.95
CA PHE A 7 -13.94 58.16 23.86
C PHE A 7 -13.05 56.99 23.38
N PRO A 8 -13.61 55.83 22.98
CA PRO A 8 -12.86 54.84 22.25
C PRO A 8 -12.85 55.18 20.74
N THR A 9 -11.65 55.20 20.18
CA THR A 9 -11.37 55.35 18.75
C THR A 9 -11.90 54.12 17.99
N ALA A 10 -12.84 54.31 17.06
CA ALA A 10 -13.26 53.27 16.13
C ALA A 10 -12.17 53.05 15.08
N LEU A 11 -11.51 51.89 15.13
CA LEU A 11 -10.61 51.43 14.08
C LEU A 11 -11.46 50.83 12.95
N LEU A 12 -11.57 51.53 11.82
CA LEU A 12 -12.15 50.98 10.60
C LEU A 12 -11.22 49.87 10.06
N LEU A 13 -11.64 48.61 10.21
CA LEU A 13 -11.06 47.48 9.49
C LEU A 13 -11.62 47.47 8.06
N LEU A 14 -10.83 47.95 7.11
CA LEU A 14 -11.05 47.68 5.69
C LEU A 14 -10.79 46.19 5.42
N PRO A 15 -11.71 45.45 4.77
CA PRO A 15 -11.44 44.07 4.41
C PRO A 15 -10.42 44.06 3.27
N LEU A 16 -9.27 43.40 3.49
CA LEU A 16 -8.40 42.98 2.40
C LEU A 16 -9.21 42.06 1.49
N ALA A 17 -9.55 42.55 0.30
CA ALA A 17 -10.04 41.73 -0.78
C ALA A 17 -8.94 40.72 -1.16
N ALA A 18 -9.08 39.48 -0.69
CA ALA A 18 -8.31 38.37 -1.22
C ALA A 18 -8.66 38.25 -2.71
N SER A 19 -7.66 38.43 -3.56
CA SER A 19 -7.76 38.18 -4.99
C SER A 19 -8.12 36.70 -5.20
N VAL A 20 -9.41 36.44 -5.48
CA VAL A 20 -9.90 35.15 -5.93
C VAL A 20 -9.43 34.97 -7.36
N PHE A 21 -8.21 34.43 -7.53
CA PHE A 21 -7.87 33.76 -8.79
C PHE A 21 -8.84 32.59 -8.92
N GLY A 22 -9.73 32.66 -9.90
CA GLY A 22 -10.74 31.63 -10.16
C GLY A 22 -10.10 30.25 -10.24
N GLN A 23 -10.35 29.43 -9.22
CA GLN A 23 -10.12 27.99 -9.34
C GLN A 23 -11.13 27.49 -10.36
N THR A 24 -10.67 27.02 -11.51
CA THR A 24 -11.49 26.24 -12.43
C THR A 24 -12.17 25.15 -11.59
N PRO A 25 -13.51 25.03 -11.61
CA PRO A 25 -14.19 24.00 -10.83
C PRO A 25 -13.63 22.64 -11.24
N LEU A 26 -13.15 21.87 -10.27
CA LEU A 26 -12.65 20.52 -10.51
C LEU A 26 -13.77 19.71 -11.18
N ARG A 27 -13.41 18.94 -12.20
CA ARG A 27 -14.30 17.93 -12.76
C ARG A 27 -14.75 16.97 -11.66
N SER A 28 -15.94 16.41 -11.79
CA SER A 28 -16.45 15.40 -10.86
C SER A 28 -16.57 14.04 -11.52
N VAL A 29 -16.26 12.98 -10.78
CA VAL A 29 -16.55 11.59 -11.16
C VAL A 29 -17.60 11.04 -10.23
N GLU A 30 -18.63 10.40 -10.77
CA GLU A 30 -19.63 9.71 -9.95
C GLU A 30 -19.10 8.35 -9.49
N VAL A 31 -19.22 8.09 -8.19
CA VAL A 31 -18.71 6.87 -7.56
C VAL A 31 -19.76 6.22 -6.65
N ALA A 32 -19.68 4.91 -6.49
CA ALA A 32 -20.45 4.15 -5.50
C ALA A 32 -19.54 3.13 -4.78
N ASN A 33 -19.91 2.64 -3.60
CA ASN A 33 -19.11 1.62 -2.91
C ASN A 33 -19.43 0.21 -3.45
N LYS A 34 -20.72 -0.09 -3.61
CA LYS A 34 -21.23 -1.39 -4.06
C LYS A 34 -22.32 -1.26 -5.12
N PRO A 35 -22.58 -2.32 -5.90
CA PRO A 35 -23.70 -2.32 -6.84
C PRO A 35 -25.02 -2.08 -6.10
N GLY A 36 -25.84 -1.17 -6.62
CA GLY A 36 -27.10 -0.76 -5.99
C GLY A 36 -26.99 0.42 -5.02
N ASP A 37 -25.80 0.81 -4.59
CA ASP A 37 -25.61 2.01 -3.77
C ASP A 37 -25.89 3.30 -4.56
N LYS A 38 -26.15 4.38 -3.81
CA LYS A 38 -26.27 5.73 -4.38
C LYS A 38 -24.92 6.19 -4.98
N TRP A 39 -24.97 6.67 -6.22
CA TRP A 39 -23.85 7.35 -6.86
C TRP A 39 -23.66 8.75 -6.29
N VAL A 40 -22.41 9.09 -5.97
CA VAL A 40 -22.02 10.37 -5.40
C VAL A 40 -20.92 10.98 -6.25
N ALA A 41 -21.13 12.21 -6.70
CA ALA A 41 -20.12 12.99 -7.40
C ALA A 41 -18.95 13.31 -6.45
N ARG A 42 -17.72 12.96 -6.85
CA ARG A 42 -16.49 13.28 -6.13
C ARG A 42 -15.66 14.26 -6.96
N PRO A 43 -15.16 15.36 -6.37
CA PRO A 43 -14.18 16.23 -7.03
C PRO A 43 -12.93 15.42 -7.39
N THR A 44 -12.44 15.62 -8.61
CA THR A 44 -11.37 14.81 -9.18
C THR A 44 -10.35 15.73 -9.85
N ARG A 45 -9.11 15.67 -9.38
CA ARG A 45 -7.98 16.42 -9.94
C ARG A 45 -7.23 15.56 -10.93
N THR A 46 -6.93 16.11 -12.10
CA THR A 46 -6.16 15.45 -13.16
C THR A 46 -4.87 16.23 -13.44
N LEU A 47 -3.99 15.66 -14.26
CA LEU A 47 -2.77 16.35 -14.67
C LEU A 47 -3.07 17.70 -15.33
N GLU A 48 -4.13 17.77 -16.15
CA GLU A 48 -4.55 18.98 -16.87
C GLU A 48 -5.02 20.11 -15.94
N ASP A 49 -5.50 19.75 -14.75
CA ASP A 49 -6.04 20.73 -13.79
C ASP A 49 -4.90 21.40 -12.97
N LEU A 50 -3.64 20.97 -13.13
CA LEU A 50 -2.50 21.59 -12.46
C LEU A 50 -2.04 22.84 -13.24
N PRO A 51 -1.99 24.03 -12.60
CA PRO A 51 -1.42 25.21 -13.24
C PRO A 51 0.01 24.95 -13.72
N GLY A 52 0.27 25.14 -15.01
CA GLY A 52 1.59 24.90 -15.61
C GLY A 52 1.89 23.43 -15.97
N ALA A 53 0.90 22.53 -15.91
CA ALA A 53 1.07 21.11 -16.26
C ALA A 53 1.72 20.86 -17.62
N ALA A 54 1.42 21.71 -18.60
CA ALA A 54 1.99 21.63 -19.96
C ALA A 54 3.54 21.76 -19.98
N GLY A 55 4.13 22.36 -18.95
CA GLY A 55 5.58 22.49 -18.80
C GLY A 55 6.26 21.28 -18.15
N ILE A 56 5.50 20.32 -17.60
CA ILE A 56 6.05 19.13 -16.96
C ILE A 56 6.44 18.13 -18.03
N LYS A 57 7.76 17.96 -18.21
CA LYS A 57 8.33 17.04 -19.21
C LYS A 57 8.24 15.60 -18.74
N THR A 58 8.23 14.68 -19.70
CA THR A 58 8.46 13.25 -19.44
C THR A 58 9.84 13.07 -18.82
N ASP A 59 9.89 12.27 -17.75
CA ASP A 59 11.09 11.89 -17.04
C ASP A 59 12.04 11.16 -18.00
N SER A 60 13.32 11.54 -17.97
CA SER A 60 14.37 10.97 -18.82
C SER A 60 15.67 10.81 -18.03
N GLY A 61 16.62 10.08 -18.60
CA GLY A 61 17.86 9.74 -17.89
C GLY A 61 17.58 8.88 -16.66
N LEU A 62 16.87 7.78 -16.86
CA LEU A 62 16.57 6.82 -15.81
C LEU A 62 17.63 5.70 -15.79
N SER A 63 17.98 5.22 -14.60
CA SER A 63 18.81 4.03 -14.40
C SER A 63 18.11 2.78 -14.93
N ARG A 64 18.80 1.63 -14.95
CA ARG A 64 18.18 0.35 -15.32
C ARG A 64 17.03 -0.07 -14.39
N PHE A 65 17.01 0.46 -13.16
CA PHE A 65 15.95 0.23 -12.19
C PHE A 65 14.80 1.23 -12.32
N GLY A 66 15.01 2.36 -13.00
CA GLY A 66 14.04 3.43 -13.17
C GLY A 66 14.19 4.60 -12.20
N GLY A 67 15.34 4.71 -11.51
CA GLY A 67 15.72 5.85 -10.68
C GLY A 67 16.29 7.02 -11.51
N LEU A 68 16.21 8.25 -11.02
CA LEU A 68 16.61 9.43 -11.76
C LEU A 68 18.13 9.66 -11.69
N THR A 69 18.87 9.46 -12.80
CA THR A 69 20.34 9.50 -12.80
C THR A 69 20.96 10.85 -12.46
N THR A 70 20.20 11.93 -12.61
CA THR A 70 20.61 13.30 -12.27
C THR A 70 20.49 13.61 -10.78
N ARG A 71 19.87 12.73 -9.99
CA ARG A 71 19.75 12.87 -8.53
C ARG A 71 20.23 11.62 -7.84
N LYS A 72 21.32 11.75 -7.10
CA LYS A 72 21.98 10.62 -6.46
C LYS A 72 22.13 10.78 -4.96
N ASP A 73 22.08 9.64 -4.30
CA ASP A 73 22.56 9.38 -2.95
C ASP A 73 23.64 8.28 -3.04
N LYS A 74 23.97 7.61 -1.92
CA LYS A 74 24.98 6.57 -1.85
C LYS A 74 24.56 5.33 -2.64
N ALA A 75 25.38 4.88 -3.59
CA ALA A 75 25.20 3.57 -4.21
C ALA A 75 25.64 2.45 -3.23
N THR A 76 24.73 1.55 -2.88
CA THR A 76 25.01 0.42 -1.97
C THR A 76 24.97 -0.94 -2.66
N GLY A 77 24.57 -1.00 -3.93
CA GLY A 77 24.27 -2.25 -4.63
C GLY A 77 22.88 -2.82 -4.34
N PHE A 78 22.13 -2.20 -3.42
CA PHE A 78 20.77 -2.61 -3.04
C PHE A 78 19.86 -1.40 -2.86
N PHE A 79 18.55 -1.63 -2.88
CA PHE A 79 17.60 -0.57 -2.56
C PHE A 79 17.70 -0.17 -1.09
N HIS A 80 17.64 1.13 -0.82
CA HIS A 80 17.54 1.66 0.54
C HIS A 80 16.68 2.92 0.57
N THR A 81 16.46 3.47 1.76
CA THR A 81 15.68 4.68 1.97
C THR A 81 16.61 5.85 2.30
N ALA A 82 16.28 7.03 1.80
CA ALA A 82 16.98 8.26 2.14
C ALA A 82 15.96 9.39 2.30
N LYS A 83 16.23 10.30 3.24
CA LYS A 83 15.46 11.53 3.40
C LYS A 83 16.32 12.69 2.89
N ILE A 84 15.92 13.29 1.77
CA ILE A 84 16.62 14.40 1.13
C ILE A 84 15.81 15.67 1.39
N GLY A 85 16.35 16.55 2.23
CA GLY A 85 15.56 17.66 2.78
C GLY A 85 14.42 17.12 3.63
N ASP A 86 13.19 17.52 3.32
CA ASP A 86 11.99 17.05 4.02
C ASP A 86 11.24 15.92 3.30
N ARG A 87 11.73 15.48 2.13
CA ARG A 87 11.15 14.38 1.34
C ARG A 87 11.88 13.07 1.50
N TRP A 88 11.11 12.02 1.69
CA TRP A 88 11.56 10.64 1.60
C TRP A 88 11.66 10.16 0.15
N TRP A 89 12.69 9.35 -0.09
CA TRP A 89 12.95 8.66 -1.34
C TRP A 89 13.32 7.20 -1.07
N LEU A 90 13.00 6.32 -2.01
CA LEU A 90 13.82 5.13 -2.20
C LEU A 90 15.06 5.54 -2.99
N VAL A 91 16.14 4.78 -2.85
CA VAL A 91 17.36 4.93 -3.62
C VAL A 91 17.66 3.58 -4.24
N ASP A 92 17.91 3.56 -5.54
CA ASP A 92 18.19 2.33 -6.26
C ASP A 92 19.64 1.84 -6.03
N PRO A 93 19.98 0.60 -6.44
CA PRO A 93 21.33 0.05 -6.28
C PRO A 93 22.47 0.90 -6.84
N GLU A 94 22.19 1.75 -7.84
CA GLU A 94 23.16 2.65 -8.50
C GLU A 94 23.23 4.03 -7.82
N GLY A 95 22.51 4.20 -6.71
CA GLY A 95 22.43 5.43 -5.94
C GLY A 95 21.43 6.44 -6.48
N CYS A 96 20.58 6.12 -7.46
CA CYS A 96 19.65 7.09 -8.04
C CYS A 96 18.36 7.17 -7.23
N LEU A 97 17.83 8.39 -7.03
CA LEU A 97 16.55 8.57 -6.34
C LEU A 97 15.41 7.89 -7.11
N PHE A 98 14.58 7.16 -6.39
CA PHE A 98 13.65 6.19 -6.95
C PHE A 98 12.23 6.35 -6.40
N LEU A 99 11.25 6.28 -7.30
CA LEU A 99 9.83 6.09 -6.97
C LEU A 99 9.36 4.75 -7.53
N HIS A 100 8.87 3.88 -6.66
CA HIS A 100 8.41 2.55 -7.08
C HIS A 100 6.97 2.61 -7.58
N ARG A 101 6.77 2.36 -8.87
CA ARG A 101 5.47 2.38 -9.55
C ARG A 101 5.20 0.97 -10.07
N GLY A 102 4.34 0.25 -9.38
CA GLY A 102 4.12 -1.17 -9.66
C GLY A 102 2.67 -1.57 -9.86
N VAL A 103 2.51 -2.83 -10.26
CA VAL A 103 1.23 -3.54 -10.38
C VAL A 103 1.34 -4.83 -9.58
N THR A 104 0.32 -5.15 -8.78
CA THR A 104 0.30 -6.40 -7.99
C THR A 104 -0.27 -7.57 -8.80
N SER A 105 -0.02 -8.78 -8.31
CA SER A 105 -0.60 -10.03 -8.83
C SER A 105 -0.38 -10.22 -10.33
N VAL A 106 0.83 -9.90 -10.81
CA VAL A 106 1.19 -10.11 -12.22
C VAL A 106 1.49 -11.60 -12.41
N SER A 107 0.45 -12.35 -12.77
CA SER A 107 0.49 -13.78 -13.01
C SER A 107 -0.60 -14.21 -14.00
N MET A 108 -0.49 -15.43 -14.50
CA MET A 108 -1.47 -16.02 -15.41
C MET A 108 -2.68 -16.56 -14.64
N LEU A 109 -3.89 -16.39 -15.19
CA LEU A 109 -5.11 -16.97 -14.62
C LEU A 109 -5.22 -18.46 -14.95
N GLY A 110 -5.62 -19.28 -13.97
CA GLY A 110 -5.73 -20.74 -14.13
C GLY A 110 -7.06 -21.25 -14.70
N THR A 111 -8.03 -20.39 -15.01
CA THR A 111 -9.32 -20.82 -15.58
C THR A 111 -9.18 -21.24 -17.04
N ALA A 112 -9.96 -22.22 -17.48
CA ALA A 112 -9.84 -22.79 -18.83
C ALA A 112 -9.99 -21.72 -19.93
N ALA A 113 -10.98 -20.83 -19.82
CA ALA A 113 -11.20 -19.77 -20.79
C ALA A 113 -10.07 -18.73 -20.82
N ALA A 114 -9.51 -18.38 -19.65
CA ALA A 114 -8.36 -17.48 -19.59
C ALA A 114 -7.10 -18.16 -20.16
N GLN A 115 -6.87 -19.44 -19.89
CA GLN A 115 -5.75 -20.20 -20.47
C GLN A 115 -5.83 -20.28 -22.01
N THR A 116 -7.04 -20.44 -22.57
CA THR A 116 -7.24 -20.35 -24.03
C THR A 116 -6.86 -18.97 -24.57
N ALA A 117 -7.36 -17.89 -23.96
CA ALA A 117 -7.03 -16.53 -24.38
C ALA A 117 -5.53 -16.22 -24.21
N TRP A 118 -4.92 -16.69 -23.12
CA TRP A 118 -3.49 -16.57 -22.87
C TRP A 118 -2.67 -17.24 -23.97
N LYS A 119 -2.99 -18.49 -24.31
CA LYS A 119 -2.27 -19.25 -25.34
C LYS A 119 -2.41 -18.61 -26.72
N GLN A 120 -3.58 -18.09 -27.04
CA GLN A 120 -3.81 -17.36 -28.30
C GLN A 120 -2.99 -16.07 -28.39
N LYS A 121 -2.84 -15.36 -27.26
CA LYS A 121 -2.17 -14.05 -27.23
C LYS A 121 -0.64 -14.15 -27.14
N PHE A 122 -0.14 -15.04 -26.30
CA PHE A 122 1.28 -15.09 -25.94
C PHE A 122 2.01 -16.31 -26.48
N ALA A 123 1.30 -17.36 -26.89
CA ALA A 123 1.85 -18.67 -27.29
C ALA A 123 2.59 -19.46 -26.17
N ASP A 124 3.51 -18.82 -25.44
CA ASP A 124 4.32 -19.43 -24.38
C ASP A 124 4.64 -18.48 -23.21
N GLU A 125 5.21 -19.05 -22.13
CA GLU A 125 5.51 -18.35 -20.89
C GLU A 125 6.62 -17.28 -21.01
N PRO A 126 7.74 -17.51 -21.72
CA PRO A 126 8.74 -16.46 -21.98
C PRO A 126 8.15 -15.27 -22.73
N THR A 127 7.37 -15.51 -23.78
CA THR A 127 6.72 -14.44 -24.56
C THR A 127 5.72 -13.69 -23.69
N TRP A 128 4.95 -14.37 -22.84
CA TRP A 128 4.08 -13.71 -21.86
C TRP A 128 4.86 -12.80 -20.93
N ALA A 129 5.98 -13.28 -20.37
CA ALA A 129 6.80 -12.51 -19.44
C ALA A 129 7.39 -11.25 -20.10
N GLU A 130 7.89 -11.37 -21.33
CA GLU A 130 8.47 -10.27 -22.11
C GLU A 130 7.42 -9.25 -22.54
N GLN A 131 6.30 -9.69 -23.10
CA GLN A 131 5.21 -8.80 -23.52
C GLN A 131 4.56 -8.10 -22.31
N THR A 132 4.39 -8.80 -21.19
CA THR A 132 3.87 -8.20 -19.96
C THR A 132 4.84 -7.17 -19.39
N THR A 133 6.14 -7.48 -19.35
CA THR A 133 7.18 -6.54 -18.94
C THR A 133 7.19 -5.29 -19.81
N ASN A 134 7.09 -5.46 -21.14
CA ASN A 134 7.04 -4.35 -22.09
C ASN A 134 5.75 -3.53 -21.97
N LEU A 135 4.61 -4.17 -21.74
CA LEU A 135 3.33 -3.49 -21.48
C LEU A 135 3.47 -2.56 -20.27
N LEU A 136 3.95 -3.08 -19.15
CA LEU A 136 4.12 -2.31 -17.91
C LEU A 136 5.10 -1.14 -18.12
N ARG A 137 6.27 -1.42 -18.71
CA ARG A 137 7.30 -0.40 -18.99
C ARG A 137 6.78 0.71 -19.89
N THR A 138 6.05 0.38 -20.95
CA THR A 138 5.50 1.36 -21.92
C THR A 138 4.44 2.26 -21.29
N HIS A 139 3.84 1.84 -20.18
CA HIS A 139 2.90 2.66 -19.38
C HIS A 139 3.56 3.28 -18.15
N GLY A 140 4.90 3.36 -18.13
CA GLY A 140 5.69 4.05 -17.12
C GLY A 140 5.79 3.32 -15.77
N PHE A 141 5.33 2.07 -15.67
CA PHE A 141 5.61 1.25 -14.49
C PHE A 141 7.06 0.78 -14.52
N ASN A 142 7.70 0.80 -13.36
CA ASN A 142 9.07 0.33 -13.18
C ASN A 142 9.17 -0.86 -12.21
N GLY A 143 8.02 -1.40 -11.76
CA GLY A 143 8.05 -2.51 -10.83
C GLY A 143 6.83 -3.40 -10.72
N LEU A 144 6.98 -4.40 -9.87
CA LEU A 144 6.07 -5.52 -9.65
C LEU A 144 5.79 -5.64 -8.15
N GLY A 145 4.50 -5.60 -7.80
CA GLY A 145 4.04 -5.68 -6.41
C GLY A 145 3.86 -7.13 -5.92
N ALA A 146 3.26 -7.26 -4.74
CA ALA A 146 2.97 -8.54 -4.10
C ALA A 146 2.21 -9.53 -5.02
N TRP A 147 2.42 -10.83 -4.78
CA TRP A 147 1.80 -11.96 -5.50
C TRP A 147 2.09 -12.06 -7.00
N THR A 148 3.20 -11.46 -7.44
CA THR A 148 3.67 -11.55 -8.83
C THR A 148 4.46 -12.84 -9.06
N ASP A 149 4.30 -13.43 -10.25
CA ASP A 149 5.15 -14.53 -10.75
C ASP A 149 6.55 -14.01 -11.07
N THR A 150 7.36 -13.93 -10.02
CA THR A 150 8.72 -13.41 -10.04
C THR A 150 9.72 -14.38 -10.64
N GLU A 151 9.41 -15.67 -10.72
CA GLU A 151 10.27 -16.67 -11.36
C GLU A 151 10.38 -16.37 -12.87
N ARG A 152 9.23 -16.28 -13.56
CA ARG A 152 9.20 -16.01 -15.00
C ARG A 152 9.56 -14.57 -15.33
N LEU A 153 9.03 -13.61 -14.57
CA LEU A 153 9.24 -12.19 -14.87
C LEU A 153 10.65 -11.69 -14.55
N SER A 154 11.39 -12.37 -13.67
CA SER A 154 12.81 -12.04 -13.44
C SER A 154 13.74 -12.65 -14.48
N ALA A 155 13.28 -13.65 -15.25
CA ALA A 155 14.08 -14.31 -16.27
C ALA A 155 14.19 -13.52 -17.59
N VAL A 156 13.38 -12.47 -17.77
CA VAL A 156 13.44 -11.61 -18.95
C VAL A 156 14.75 -10.80 -18.96
N LYS A 157 15.23 -10.41 -20.15
CA LYS A 157 16.52 -9.71 -20.31
C LYS A 157 16.67 -8.45 -19.46
N THR A 158 15.58 -7.69 -19.29
CA THR A 158 15.54 -6.47 -18.48
C THR A 158 14.36 -6.57 -17.53
N PRO A 159 14.51 -7.21 -16.35
CA PRO A 159 13.41 -7.37 -15.43
C PRO A 159 13.02 -6.03 -14.81
N LEU A 160 11.76 -5.93 -14.38
CA LEU A 160 11.32 -4.82 -13.54
C LEU A 160 11.73 -5.07 -12.08
N VAL A 161 11.82 -4.00 -11.30
CA VAL A 161 12.03 -4.10 -9.85
C VAL A 161 10.86 -4.87 -9.23
N HIS A 162 11.09 -5.77 -8.28
CA HIS A 162 9.99 -6.56 -7.72
C HIS A 162 10.01 -6.64 -6.21
N THR A 163 8.86 -6.95 -5.62
CA THR A 163 8.71 -7.27 -4.19
C THR A 163 8.24 -8.71 -4.02
N ARG A 164 8.60 -9.32 -2.89
CA ARG A 164 8.10 -10.66 -2.48
C ARG A 164 7.14 -10.51 -1.30
N ILE A 165 6.19 -11.44 -1.15
CA ILE A 165 5.31 -11.53 0.03
C ILE A 165 5.33 -12.96 0.58
N TRP A 166 5.50 -13.09 1.90
CA TRP A 166 5.85 -14.38 2.52
C TRP A 166 4.75 -15.01 3.37
N ASN A 167 3.75 -14.23 3.81
CA ASN A 167 2.63 -14.72 4.61
C ASN A 167 3.08 -15.39 5.93
N PHE A 168 3.97 -14.74 6.71
CA PHE A 168 4.53 -15.33 7.94
C PHE A 168 3.44 -15.74 8.95
N MET A 169 2.54 -14.83 9.31
CA MET A 169 1.52 -15.10 10.33
C MET A 169 0.44 -16.05 9.82
N SER A 170 -0.04 -15.87 8.59
CA SER A 170 -1.05 -16.78 8.04
C SER A 170 -0.48 -18.17 7.70
N GLY A 171 0.79 -18.25 7.29
CA GLY A 171 1.54 -19.50 7.15
C GLY A 171 1.68 -20.24 8.47
N TYR A 172 2.04 -19.52 9.54
CA TYR A 172 2.04 -20.10 10.88
C TYR A 172 0.64 -20.53 11.32
N GLY A 173 -0.38 -19.71 11.06
CA GLY A 173 -1.77 -20.01 11.37
C GLY A 173 -2.28 -21.30 10.70
N LYS A 174 -1.83 -21.60 9.49
CA LYS A 174 -2.10 -22.89 8.82
C LYS A 174 -1.43 -24.07 9.52
N LYS A 175 -0.18 -23.91 9.97
CA LYS A 175 0.57 -24.95 10.73
C LYS A 175 -0.06 -25.19 12.10
N ARG A 176 -0.34 -24.11 12.83
CA ARG A 176 -0.90 -24.11 14.19
C ARG A 176 -2.36 -24.59 14.22
N GLY A 177 -3.14 -24.20 13.22
CA GLY A 177 -4.59 -24.37 13.20
C GLY A 177 -5.34 -23.23 13.90
N GLY A 178 -6.66 -23.17 13.65
CA GLY A 178 -7.57 -22.17 14.23
C GLY A 178 -7.86 -20.95 13.36
N THR A 179 -7.16 -20.78 12.24
CA THR A 179 -7.49 -19.73 11.25
C THR A 179 -8.66 -20.12 10.36
N TYR A 180 -9.34 -19.12 9.80
CA TYR A 180 -10.43 -19.30 8.84
C TYR A 180 -10.39 -18.23 7.75
N GLN A 181 -11.08 -18.45 6.62
CA GLN A 181 -11.08 -17.49 5.50
C GLN A 181 -11.98 -16.28 5.82
N LYS A 182 -11.45 -15.06 5.61
CA LYS A 182 -12.24 -13.82 5.48
C LYS A 182 -12.02 -13.25 4.07
N PRO A 183 -12.91 -12.44 3.50
CA PRO A 183 -12.66 -11.84 2.18
C PRO A 183 -11.38 -10.99 2.19
N GLY A 184 -10.37 -11.38 1.41
CA GLY A 184 -9.11 -10.66 1.23
C GLY A 184 -8.01 -10.95 2.26
N HIS A 185 -8.31 -11.66 3.36
CA HIS A 185 -7.33 -11.93 4.42
C HIS A 185 -7.69 -13.15 5.29
N THR A 186 -6.75 -13.55 6.14
CA THR A 186 -6.93 -14.64 7.10
C THR A 186 -7.61 -14.14 8.37
N GLY A 187 -8.67 -14.82 8.80
CA GLY A 187 -9.32 -14.64 10.09
C GLY A 187 -8.65 -15.45 11.19
N TYR A 188 -8.64 -14.90 12.41
CA TYR A 188 -8.05 -15.50 13.61
C TYR A 188 -9.08 -15.50 14.75
N PRO A 189 -9.01 -16.45 15.70
CA PRO A 189 -9.91 -16.46 16.85
C PRO A 189 -9.87 -15.12 17.60
N GLY A 190 -11.04 -14.47 17.76
CA GLY A 190 -11.13 -13.17 18.42
C GLY A 190 -10.33 -12.05 17.76
N ASP A 191 -9.98 -12.16 16.47
CA ASP A 191 -9.07 -11.23 15.79
C ASP A 191 -7.70 -11.10 16.49
N CYS A 192 -7.27 -12.16 17.18
CA CYS A 192 -6.00 -12.26 17.87
C CYS A 192 -5.02 -13.08 17.03
N ILE A 193 -4.01 -12.42 16.45
CA ILE A 193 -2.92 -13.12 15.75
C ILE A 193 -2.07 -13.96 16.72
N PHE A 194 -1.39 -14.99 16.24
CA PHE A 194 -0.62 -15.90 17.10
C PHE A 194 0.79 -15.40 17.41
N VAL A 195 0.96 -14.08 17.59
CA VAL A 195 2.28 -13.46 17.82
C VAL A 195 2.93 -13.87 19.14
N PHE A 196 2.12 -14.25 20.14
CA PHE A 196 2.60 -14.65 21.45
C PHE A 196 2.79 -16.16 21.60
N ASP A 197 2.54 -16.93 20.54
CA ASP A 197 2.78 -18.36 20.56
C ASP A 197 4.29 -18.64 20.56
N PRO A 198 4.79 -19.52 21.44
CA PRO A 198 6.22 -19.75 21.60
C PRO A 198 6.88 -20.35 20.34
N GLU A 199 6.11 -21.01 19.47
CA GLU A 199 6.63 -21.59 18.23
C GLU A 199 6.66 -20.61 17.05
N PHE A 200 6.04 -19.43 17.17
CA PHE A 200 5.94 -18.48 16.06
C PHE A 200 7.32 -17.94 15.65
N GLU A 201 8.21 -17.64 16.61
CA GLU A 201 9.55 -17.13 16.33
C GLU A 201 10.42 -18.19 15.62
N THR A 202 10.35 -19.45 16.06
CA THR A 202 11.01 -20.59 15.38
C THR A 202 10.47 -20.78 13.97
N PHE A 203 9.14 -20.74 13.80
CA PHE A 203 8.52 -20.83 12.47
C PHE A 203 9.00 -19.71 11.55
N CYS A 204 9.10 -18.48 12.06
CA CYS A 204 9.57 -17.35 11.25
C CYS A 204 11.01 -17.56 10.77
N ASP A 205 11.92 -18.03 11.63
CA ASP A 205 13.30 -18.33 11.19
C ASP A 205 13.33 -19.41 10.09
N GLU A 206 12.61 -20.51 10.30
CA GLU A 206 12.55 -21.62 9.33
C GLU A 206 11.97 -21.16 7.99
N HIS A 207 10.86 -20.43 8.05
CA HIS A 207 10.16 -19.90 6.87
C HIS A 207 11.02 -18.87 6.13
N ALA A 208 11.81 -18.06 6.84
CA ALA A 208 12.67 -17.05 6.24
C ALA A 208 13.88 -17.62 5.48
N ARG A 209 14.25 -18.89 5.67
CA ARG A 209 15.39 -19.51 4.95
C ARG A 209 15.26 -19.45 3.43
N GLN A 210 14.02 -19.47 2.92
CA GLN A 210 13.77 -19.40 1.48
C GLN A 210 14.19 -18.05 0.86
N LEU A 211 14.31 -16.98 1.65
CA LEU A 211 14.76 -15.66 1.17
C LEU A 211 16.22 -15.71 0.68
N ALA A 212 17.02 -16.65 1.16
CA ALA A 212 18.41 -16.80 0.75
C ALA A 212 18.57 -17.05 -0.76
N ALA A 213 17.53 -17.53 -1.45
CA ALA A 213 17.54 -17.75 -2.89
C ALA A 213 17.70 -16.44 -3.71
N ASP A 214 17.21 -15.31 -3.18
CA ASP A 214 17.21 -14.00 -3.88
C ASP A 214 18.00 -12.91 -3.12
N LYS A 215 18.70 -13.25 -2.03
CA LYS A 215 19.34 -12.27 -1.12
C LYS A 215 20.39 -11.35 -1.77
N ASP A 216 20.90 -11.72 -2.94
CA ASP A 216 21.88 -10.95 -3.70
C ASP A 216 21.29 -10.35 -5.00
N ASN A 217 19.98 -10.48 -5.23
CA ASN A 217 19.32 -10.00 -6.46
C ASN A 217 19.11 -8.48 -6.40
N PRO A 218 19.84 -7.65 -7.16
CA PRO A 218 19.72 -6.20 -7.06
C PRO A 218 18.39 -5.65 -7.58
N SER A 219 17.56 -6.47 -8.24
CA SER A 219 16.23 -6.06 -8.71
C SER A 219 15.12 -6.34 -7.69
N LEU A 220 15.43 -7.03 -6.59
CA LEU A 220 14.50 -7.20 -5.49
C LEU A 220 14.51 -5.90 -4.66
N LEU A 221 13.34 -5.26 -4.54
CA LEU A 221 13.18 -4.09 -3.67
C LEU A 221 13.17 -4.50 -2.20
N GLY A 222 12.44 -5.57 -1.88
CA GLY A 222 12.22 -6.00 -0.51
C GLY A 222 11.04 -6.95 -0.32
N HIS A 223 10.79 -7.22 0.95
CA HIS A 223 9.91 -8.28 1.44
C HIS A 223 8.73 -7.71 2.21
N PHE A 224 7.51 -8.06 1.80
CA PHE A 224 6.32 -7.95 2.63
C PHE A 224 6.19 -9.20 3.50
N SER A 225 5.91 -9.03 4.78
CA SER A 225 5.75 -10.17 5.69
C SER A 225 4.38 -10.83 5.58
N ASP A 226 3.32 -10.03 5.58
CA ASP A 226 1.93 -10.48 5.55
C ASP A 226 1.05 -9.44 4.84
N ASN A 227 -0.23 -9.77 4.69
CA ASN A 227 -1.26 -8.89 4.15
C ASN A 227 -2.40 -8.73 5.14
N GLU A 228 -2.76 -7.49 5.45
CA GLU A 228 -4.01 -7.15 6.12
C GLU A 228 -4.27 -7.90 7.45
N LEU A 229 -3.23 -8.03 8.28
CA LEU A 229 -3.37 -8.62 9.60
C LEU A 229 -4.45 -7.88 10.43
N PRO A 230 -5.27 -8.59 11.23
CA PRO A 230 -6.21 -7.93 12.13
C PRO A 230 -5.43 -7.25 13.26
N LEU A 231 -5.56 -5.93 13.33
CA LEU A 231 -4.93 -5.09 14.35
C LEU A 231 -6.00 -4.25 15.06
N PRO A 232 -6.95 -4.88 15.80
CA PRO A 232 -8.07 -4.16 16.40
C PRO A 232 -7.62 -3.29 17.57
N ALA A 233 -8.22 -2.10 17.73
CA ALA A 233 -8.04 -1.26 18.92
C ALA A 233 -8.42 -1.97 20.24
N ALA A 234 -9.24 -3.02 20.15
CA ALA A 234 -9.65 -3.85 21.28
C ALA A 234 -8.70 -5.04 21.56
N ALA A 235 -7.52 -5.13 20.90
CA ALA A 235 -6.63 -6.29 20.97
C ALA A 235 -6.44 -6.82 22.41
N LEU A 236 -6.10 -5.95 23.37
CA LEU A 236 -5.93 -6.36 24.77
C LEU A 236 -7.14 -7.10 25.35
N LYS A 237 -8.34 -6.56 25.13
CA LYS A 237 -9.60 -7.18 25.58
C LYS A 237 -9.84 -8.50 24.87
N ASN A 238 -9.57 -8.55 23.57
CA ASN A 238 -9.75 -9.76 22.77
C ASN A 238 -8.82 -10.89 23.25
N TYR A 239 -7.54 -10.62 23.51
CA TYR A 239 -6.61 -11.62 24.03
C TYR A 239 -7.00 -12.11 25.42
N LEU A 240 -7.41 -11.21 26.32
CA LEU A 240 -7.88 -11.58 27.67
C LEU A 240 -9.17 -12.41 27.65
N ALA A 241 -9.94 -12.36 26.55
CA ALA A 241 -11.14 -13.17 26.36
C ALA A 241 -10.86 -14.56 25.76
N LEU A 242 -9.63 -14.84 25.30
CA LEU A 242 -9.23 -16.18 24.87
C LEU A 242 -9.17 -17.16 26.06
N PRO A 243 -9.18 -18.49 25.82
CA PRO A 243 -8.98 -19.48 26.88
C PRO A 243 -7.72 -19.19 27.69
N VAL A 244 -7.77 -19.41 29.02
CA VAL A 244 -6.64 -19.13 29.94
C VAL A 244 -5.37 -19.94 29.63
N THR A 245 -5.51 -21.03 28.86
CA THR A 245 -4.42 -21.87 28.37
C THR A 245 -3.79 -21.34 27.08
N ASP A 246 -4.41 -20.38 26.39
CA ASP A 246 -3.90 -19.82 25.15
C ASP A 246 -2.69 -18.90 25.43
N PRO A 247 -1.57 -19.03 24.69
CA PRO A 247 -0.39 -18.20 24.89
C PRO A 247 -0.69 -16.69 24.80
N GLY A 248 -1.61 -16.30 23.92
CA GLY A 248 -2.05 -14.92 23.77
C GLY A 248 -2.77 -14.37 25.01
N HIS A 249 -3.63 -15.17 25.65
CA HIS A 249 -4.25 -14.81 26.92
C HIS A 249 -3.18 -14.57 27.99
N GLN A 250 -2.25 -15.52 28.13
CA GLN A 250 -1.21 -15.48 29.15
C GLN A 250 -0.29 -14.27 28.97
N ALA A 251 0.09 -13.95 27.73
CA ALA A 251 0.90 -12.78 27.41
C ALA A 251 0.16 -11.48 27.72
N ALA A 252 -1.11 -11.34 27.32
CA ALA A 252 -1.91 -10.16 27.60
C ALA A 252 -2.13 -9.94 29.10
N LEU A 253 -2.43 -11.01 29.86
CA LEU A 253 -2.59 -10.94 31.31
C LEU A 253 -1.28 -10.57 32.02
N LYS A 254 -0.16 -11.15 31.59
CA LYS A 254 1.16 -10.80 32.11
C LYS A 254 1.50 -9.33 31.85
N TRP A 255 1.21 -8.84 30.65
CA TRP A 255 1.41 -7.43 30.28
C TRP A 255 0.54 -6.49 31.11
N LEU A 256 -0.73 -6.84 31.35
CA LEU A 256 -1.63 -6.01 32.16
C LEU A 256 -1.15 -5.96 33.63
N ARG A 257 -0.79 -7.12 34.19
CA ARG A 257 -0.33 -7.24 35.58
C ARG A 257 1.00 -6.55 35.84
N SER A 258 1.88 -6.44 34.84
CA SER A 258 3.12 -5.67 35.01
C SER A 258 2.87 -4.17 35.12
N ARG A 259 1.70 -3.68 34.65
CA ARG A 259 1.31 -2.27 34.71
C ARG A 259 0.44 -1.93 35.91
N HIS A 260 -0.47 -2.83 36.29
CA HIS A 260 -1.50 -2.57 37.29
C HIS A 260 -1.42 -3.47 38.53
N GLY A 261 -0.36 -4.28 38.65
CA GLY A 261 -0.12 -5.16 39.79
C GLY A 261 -0.54 -6.62 39.56
N ALA A 262 0.01 -7.52 40.37
CA ALA A 262 -0.06 -8.97 40.16
C ALA A 262 -1.48 -9.56 40.17
N THR A 263 -2.45 -8.87 40.79
CA THR A 263 -3.84 -9.30 40.89
C THR A 263 -4.74 -8.72 39.80
N ALA A 264 -4.21 -7.88 38.90
CA ALA A 264 -5.00 -7.24 37.86
C ALA A 264 -5.71 -8.26 36.95
N THR A 265 -6.90 -7.86 36.52
CA THR A 265 -7.85 -8.58 35.68
C THR A 265 -8.36 -7.67 34.55
N ALA A 266 -9.18 -8.20 33.65
CA ALA A 266 -9.78 -7.40 32.57
C ALA A 266 -10.62 -6.19 33.07
N ALA A 267 -11.09 -6.20 34.34
CA ALA A 267 -11.80 -5.07 34.94
C ALA A 267 -10.89 -3.88 35.23
N ASP A 268 -9.58 -4.09 35.32
CA ASP A 268 -8.59 -3.07 35.69
C ASP A 268 -8.02 -2.33 34.47
N ILE A 269 -8.42 -2.71 33.25
CA ILE A 269 -7.99 -2.07 32.00
C ILE A 269 -8.35 -0.60 32.01
N GLN A 270 -7.35 0.26 31.85
CA GLN A 270 -7.52 1.70 31.67
C GLN A 270 -7.56 2.06 30.18
N PRO A 271 -8.19 3.17 29.78
CA PRO A 271 -8.25 3.60 28.38
C PRO A 271 -6.87 3.69 27.69
N ALA A 272 -5.83 4.09 28.43
CA ALA A 272 -4.46 4.19 27.91
C ALA A 272 -3.80 2.83 27.61
N ASP A 273 -4.31 1.73 28.16
CA ASP A 273 -3.72 0.40 27.96
C ASP A 273 -4.04 -0.18 26.59
N LEU A 274 -5.17 0.20 26.00
CA LEU A 274 -5.60 -0.31 24.69
C LEU A 274 -4.60 0.06 23.58
N PRO A 275 -4.27 1.35 23.34
CA PRO A 275 -3.27 1.71 22.35
C PRO A 275 -1.87 1.24 22.75
N ALA A 276 -1.53 1.22 24.04
CA ALA A 276 -0.21 0.76 24.49
C ALA A 276 0.01 -0.75 24.26
N PHE A 277 -1.01 -1.58 24.49
CA PHE A 277 -0.94 -3.00 24.19
C PHE A 277 -0.93 -3.26 22.69
N LEU A 278 -1.70 -2.49 21.91
CA LEU A 278 -1.67 -2.58 20.45
C LEU A 278 -0.27 -2.26 19.89
N GLU A 279 0.37 -1.18 20.37
CA GLU A 279 1.76 -0.85 20.05
C GLU A 279 2.72 -1.99 20.41
N PHE A 280 2.59 -2.54 21.61
CA PHE A 280 3.39 -3.66 22.09
C PHE A 280 3.23 -4.92 21.21
N MET A 281 1.99 -5.29 20.89
CA MET A 281 1.66 -6.45 20.06
C MET A 281 2.26 -6.31 18.66
N VAL A 282 2.10 -5.13 18.03
CA VAL A 282 2.68 -4.84 16.72
C VAL A 282 4.20 -4.90 16.80
N GLY A 283 4.81 -4.27 17.81
CA GLY A 283 6.25 -4.32 18.04
C GLY A 283 6.79 -5.74 18.20
N GLN A 284 6.08 -6.63 18.90
CA GLN A 284 6.48 -8.04 19.00
C GLN A 284 6.47 -8.75 17.65
N TYR A 285 5.41 -8.57 16.86
CA TYR A 285 5.30 -9.18 15.53
C TYR A 285 6.43 -8.69 14.61
N PHE A 286 6.61 -7.37 14.52
CA PHE A 286 7.63 -6.77 13.65
C PHE A 286 9.05 -7.14 14.11
N ARG A 287 9.33 -7.24 15.41
CA ARG A 287 10.61 -7.72 15.94
C ARG A 287 10.93 -9.13 15.44
N ILE A 288 10.00 -10.06 15.63
CA ILE A 288 10.18 -11.47 15.29
C ILE A 288 10.42 -11.62 13.79
N VAL A 289 9.56 -11.02 12.98
CA VAL A 289 9.62 -11.19 11.52
C VAL A 289 10.81 -10.44 10.92
N SER A 290 11.10 -9.21 11.35
CA SER A 290 12.28 -8.47 10.87
C SER A 290 13.57 -9.19 11.22
N THR A 291 13.68 -9.75 12.44
CA THR A 291 14.85 -10.54 12.86
C THR A 291 15.04 -11.77 11.95
N ALA A 292 13.97 -12.49 11.64
CA ALA A 292 14.03 -13.64 10.74
C ALA A 292 14.43 -13.24 9.31
N ILE A 293 13.79 -12.20 8.75
CA ILE A 293 14.11 -11.68 7.41
C ILE A 293 15.57 -11.26 7.33
N LYS A 294 16.05 -10.39 8.24
CA LYS A 294 17.41 -9.83 8.20
C LYS A 294 18.50 -10.87 8.45
N ARG A 295 18.18 -11.99 9.09
CA ARG A 295 19.11 -13.12 9.26
C ARG A 295 19.41 -13.82 7.93
N HIS A 296 18.40 -14.00 7.08
CA HIS A 296 18.52 -14.76 5.81
C HIS A 296 18.68 -13.86 4.58
N ASP A 297 18.30 -12.59 4.70
CA ASP A 297 18.49 -11.54 3.70
C ASP A 297 18.76 -10.18 4.39
N PRO A 298 20.04 -9.87 4.68
CA PRO A 298 20.42 -8.64 5.38
C PRO A 298 20.37 -7.40 4.48
N ASN A 299 20.31 -7.58 3.15
CA ASN A 299 20.51 -6.51 2.18
C ASN A 299 19.20 -5.82 1.79
N HIS A 300 18.12 -6.59 1.62
CA HIS A 300 16.86 -6.07 1.10
C HIS A 300 15.97 -5.44 2.18
N LEU A 301 15.07 -4.56 1.73
CA LEU A 301 14.16 -3.83 2.62
C LEU A 301 13.10 -4.75 3.23
N TYR A 302 12.85 -4.61 4.53
CA TYR A 302 11.62 -5.09 5.13
C TYR A 302 10.52 -4.03 4.94
N LEU A 303 9.56 -4.35 4.08
CA LEU A 303 8.49 -3.44 3.63
C LEU A 303 7.24 -3.51 4.51
N GLY A 304 7.28 -4.26 5.61
CA GLY A 304 6.17 -4.38 6.57
C GLY A 304 5.04 -5.33 6.13
N ALA A 305 3.86 -5.12 6.72
CA ALA A 305 2.73 -6.07 6.70
C ALA A 305 1.45 -5.54 6.05
N ARG A 306 1.55 -4.54 5.16
CA ARG A 306 0.46 -4.01 4.31
C ARG A 306 -0.78 -3.66 5.15
N PHE A 307 -0.64 -2.66 6.01
CA PHE A 307 -1.70 -2.21 6.91
C PHE A 307 -2.94 -1.76 6.13
N HIS A 308 -4.13 -1.93 6.72
CA HIS A 308 -5.40 -1.66 6.03
C HIS A 308 -6.53 -1.27 7.00
N GLY A 309 -7.66 -0.84 6.43
CA GLY A 309 -8.90 -0.68 7.19
C GLY A 309 -8.79 0.31 8.35
N SER A 310 -9.27 -0.08 9.53
CA SER A 310 -9.23 0.76 10.73
C SER A 310 -7.82 0.99 11.28
N ALA A 311 -6.88 0.06 11.02
CA ALA A 311 -5.49 0.17 11.48
C ALA A 311 -4.82 1.47 10.98
N LEU A 312 -5.25 1.95 9.80
CA LEU A 312 -4.75 3.19 9.21
C LEU A 312 -5.03 4.44 10.04
N ARG A 313 -5.90 4.34 11.05
CA ARG A 313 -6.25 5.43 11.96
C ARG A 313 -5.56 5.38 13.32
N SER A 314 -4.72 4.37 13.56
CA SER A 314 -4.07 4.10 14.84
C SER A 314 -2.57 4.43 14.78
N PRO A 315 -2.13 5.59 15.31
CA PRO A 315 -0.71 5.96 15.41
C PRO A 315 0.18 4.88 16.04
N GLU A 316 -0.32 4.20 17.07
CA GLU A 316 0.35 3.12 17.80
C GLU A 316 0.79 1.95 16.91
N ILE A 317 0.07 1.66 15.83
CA ILE A 317 0.45 0.60 14.88
C ILE A 317 1.72 1.01 14.11
N PHE A 318 1.82 2.28 13.74
CA PHE A 318 2.98 2.82 13.02
C PHE A 318 4.19 2.95 13.95
N ARG A 319 3.99 3.39 15.20
CA ARG A 319 5.06 3.41 16.23
C ARG A 319 5.58 2.02 16.54
N GLY A 320 4.71 1.01 16.66
CA GLY A 320 5.13 -0.38 16.88
C GLY A 320 5.99 -0.95 15.75
N ALA A 321 5.83 -0.46 14.51
CA ALA A 321 6.62 -0.90 13.36
C ALA A 321 7.97 -0.16 13.20
N GLU A 322 8.12 1.04 13.79
CA GLU A 322 9.29 1.93 13.62
C GLU A 322 10.65 1.24 13.82
N PRO A 323 10.87 0.44 14.89
CA PRO A 323 12.21 -0.08 15.17
C PRO A 323 12.69 -1.12 14.16
N TYR A 324 11.80 -1.64 13.32
CA TYR A 324 12.01 -2.90 12.60
C TYR A 324 11.77 -2.82 11.10
N ALA A 325 10.84 -1.98 10.65
CA ALA A 325 10.53 -1.81 9.24
C ALA A 325 11.47 -0.78 8.59
N ASP A 326 11.88 -1.04 7.35
CA ASP A 326 12.61 -0.05 6.54
C ASP A 326 11.64 0.91 5.83
N VAL A 327 10.46 0.40 5.47
CA VAL A 327 9.35 1.12 4.82
C VAL A 327 8.05 0.59 5.42
N VAL A 328 7.07 1.47 5.68
CA VAL A 328 5.71 1.04 6.06
C VAL A 328 4.81 0.92 4.83
N SER A 329 4.13 -0.21 4.68
CA SER A 329 3.22 -0.49 3.57
C SER A 329 1.75 -0.37 3.96
N VAL A 330 0.95 0.21 3.05
CA VAL A 330 -0.46 0.51 3.30
C VAL A 330 -1.34 0.15 2.10
N ASN A 331 -2.37 -0.66 2.32
CA ASN A 331 -3.48 -0.86 1.39
C ASN A 331 -4.52 0.26 1.61
N TYR A 332 -4.62 1.22 0.68
CA TYR A 332 -5.36 2.46 0.89
C TYR A 332 -6.67 2.52 0.10
N TYR A 333 -7.63 1.69 0.51
CA TYR A 333 -9.00 1.69 0.00
C TYR A 333 -9.88 2.78 0.65
N ASN A 334 -11.08 2.99 0.09
CA ASN A 334 -12.10 3.92 0.59
C ASN A 334 -11.67 5.40 0.64
N ALA A 335 -10.59 5.77 -0.04
CA ALA A 335 -10.20 7.15 -0.30
C ALA A 335 -10.37 7.45 -1.78
N TRP A 336 -11.09 8.53 -2.12
CA TRP A 336 -11.14 9.02 -3.50
C TRP A 336 -9.87 9.81 -3.82
N THR A 337 -9.51 10.74 -2.93
CA THR A 337 -8.24 11.46 -2.91
C THR A 337 -7.50 11.07 -1.62
N PRO A 338 -6.20 10.74 -1.68
CA PRO A 338 -5.41 10.49 -0.48
C PRO A 338 -5.45 11.68 0.48
N ASP A 339 -5.66 11.40 1.76
CA ASP A 339 -5.67 12.42 2.81
C ASP A 339 -4.21 12.81 3.16
N PRO A 340 -3.80 14.07 2.95
CA PRO A 340 -2.43 14.51 3.22
C PRO A 340 -2.01 14.32 4.68
N GLU A 341 -2.90 14.59 5.65
CA GLU A 341 -2.57 14.43 7.07
C GLU A 341 -2.45 12.96 7.44
N ARG A 342 -3.26 12.10 6.81
CA ARG A 342 -3.15 10.64 6.98
C ARG A 342 -1.79 10.12 6.53
N LEU A 343 -1.34 10.52 5.33
CA LEU A 343 -0.03 10.16 4.79
C LEU A 343 1.12 10.68 5.68
N ALA A 344 1.01 11.92 6.14
CA ALA A 344 1.98 12.53 7.04
C ALA A 344 2.03 11.82 8.39
N MET A 345 0.88 11.45 8.96
CA MET A 345 0.79 10.71 10.22
C MET A 345 1.51 9.36 10.13
N TRP A 346 1.28 8.58 9.07
CA TRP A 346 1.94 7.27 8.94
C TRP A 346 3.46 7.38 8.96
N SER A 347 4.03 8.38 8.29
CA SER A 347 5.47 8.61 8.26
C SER A 347 6.01 9.23 9.55
N ARG A 348 5.25 10.14 10.18
CA ARG A 348 5.62 10.78 11.45
C ARG A 348 5.69 9.77 12.57
N GLU A 349 4.68 8.92 12.68
CA GLU A 349 4.57 7.94 13.77
C GLU A 349 5.48 6.73 13.56
N SER A 350 5.74 6.34 12.30
CA SER A 350 6.70 5.25 12.02
C SER A 350 8.15 5.72 11.87
N GLY A 351 8.41 7.02 11.73
CA GLY A 351 9.73 7.52 11.33
C GLY A 351 10.23 7.02 9.96
N LYS A 352 9.41 6.32 9.16
CA LYS A 352 9.78 5.69 7.89
C LYS A 352 9.06 6.31 6.69
N PRO A 353 9.55 6.09 5.46
CA PRO A 353 8.75 6.33 4.26
C PRO A 353 7.55 5.37 4.18
N VAL A 354 6.54 5.81 3.41
CA VAL A 354 5.31 5.05 3.15
C VAL A 354 5.28 4.57 1.69
N ILE A 355 4.87 3.33 1.46
CA ILE A 355 4.49 2.84 0.13
C ILE A 355 3.04 2.38 0.11
N ILE A 356 2.26 2.83 -0.88
CA ILE A 356 0.86 2.40 -1.03
C ILE A 356 0.80 1.11 -1.83
N THR A 357 0.29 0.04 -1.25
CA THR A 357 0.48 -1.30 -1.81
C THR A 357 -0.76 -1.93 -2.43
N GLU A 358 -1.93 -1.34 -2.21
CA GLU A 358 -3.15 -1.63 -2.96
C GLU A 358 -4.11 -0.45 -2.97
N TRP A 359 -4.74 -0.25 -4.11
CA TRP A 359 -5.85 0.66 -4.35
C TRP A 359 -6.34 0.42 -5.79
N TYR A 360 -7.64 0.59 -6.04
CA TYR A 360 -8.24 0.52 -7.39
C TYR A 360 -9.67 1.05 -7.42
N ALA A 361 -10.18 1.24 -8.64
CA ALA A 361 -11.59 1.40 -8.95
C ALA A 361 -12.01 0.38 -10.01
N LYS A 362 -13.29 0.04 -10.03
CA LYS A 362 -13.97 -0.94 -10.88
C LYS A 362 -14.91 -0.23 -11.85
N GLY A 363 -14.73 -0.46 -13.14
CA GLY A 363 -15.57 0.10 -14.21
C GLY A 363 -16.82 -0.75 -14.42
N MET A 364 -18.00 -0.12 -14.37
CA MET A 364 -19.27 -0.80 -14.62
C MET A 364 -19.48 -1.15 -16.10
N ASP A 365 -18.73 -0.52 -17.01
CA ASP A 365 -18.69 -0.81 -18.44
C ASP A 365 -17.84 -2.06 -18.79
N SER A 366 -17.26 -2.74 -17.80
CA SER A 366 -16.51 -3.99 -17.99
C SER A 366 -17.37 -5.22 -18.28
N GLY A 367 -18.67 -5.17 -17.95
CA GLY A 367 -19.57 -6.32 -17.99
C GLY A 367 -19.48 -7.26 -16.78
N LEU A 368 -18.58 -6.99 -15.82
CA LEU A 368 -18.46 -7.74 -14.58
C LEU A 368 -19.46 -7.24 -13.52
N ALA A 369 -19.91 -8.13 -12.63
CA ALA A 369 -20.88 -7.81 -11.59
C ALA A 369 -20.33 -6.85 -10.52
N ASN A 370 -19.01 -6.83 -10.31
CA ASN A 370 -18.32 -5.90 -9.43
C ASN A 370 -18.78 -5.93 -7.96
N THR A 371 -19.29 -7.07 -7.48
CA THR A 371 -19.82 -7.18 -6.11
C THR A 371 -18.70 -7.32 -5.07
N SER A 372 -17.66 -8.08 -5.41
CA SER A 372 -16.52 -8.35 -4.53
C SER A 372 -15.52 -7.18 -4.45
N GLY A 373 -14.64 -7.21 -3.44
CA GLY A 373 -13.57 -6.22 -3.25
C GLY A 373 -14.01 -4.83 -2.76
N ALA A 374 -13.02 -4.05 -2.29
CA ALA A 374 -13.20 -2.75 -1.64
C ALA A 374 -13.00 -1.52 -2.55
N GLY A 375 -12.55 -1.72 -3.80
CA GLY A 375 -12.35 -0.59 -4.73
C GLY A 375 -13.68 0.10 -5.08
N TRP A 376 -13.60 1.39 -5.39
CA TRP A 376 -14.76 2.18 -5.82
C TRP A 376 -15.40 1.61 -7.07
N LEU A 377 -16.72 1.74 -7.20
CA LEU A 377 -17.38 1.65 -8.50
C LEU A 377 -17.30 3.00 -9.21
N VAL A 378 -16.98 2.97 -10.49
CA VAL A 378 -17.04 4.10 -11.41
C VAL A 378 -17.78 3.67 -12.68
N LYS A 379 -18.32 4.64 -13.43
CA LYS A 379 -19.15 4.31 -14.59
C LYS A 379 -18.35 3.70 -15.73
N THR A 380 -17.16 4.24 -15.99
CA THR A 380 -16.38 3.88 -17.18
C THR A 380 -14.91 3.53 -16.88
N GLN A 381 -14.27 2.87 -17.84
CA GLN A 381 -12.82 2.69 -17.87
C GLN A 381 -12.06 4.02 -17.87
N ARG A 382 -12.60 5.07 -18.49
CA ARG A 382 -12.03 6.42 -18.42
C ARG A 382 -12.08 6.98 -17.00
N ASP A 383 -13.15 6.74 -16.27
CA ASP A 383 -13.29 7.17 -14.86
C ASP A 383 -12.32 6.43 -13.94
N ARG A 384 -11.99 5.16 -14.23
CA ARG A 384 -10.89 4.46 -13.54
C ARG A 384 -9.55 5.17 -13.79
N GLY A 385 -9.33 5.64 -15.02
CA GLY A 385 -8.18 6.46 -15.36
C GLY A 385 -8.15 7.81 -14.63
N LEU A 386 -9.30 8.49 -14.53
CA LEU A 386 -9.44 9.73 -13.76
C LEU A 386 -9.17 9.52 -12.27
N PHE A 387 -9.64 8.40 -11.71
CA PHE A 387 -9.32 7.98 -10.35
C PHE A 387 -7.80 7.78 -10.19
N TYR A 388 -7.14 7.13 -11.15
CA TYR A 388 -5.70 6.93 -11.13
C TYR A 388 -4.95 8.26 -11.08
N GLU A 389 -5.28 9.22 -11.96
CA GLU A 389 -4.68 10.55 -11.97
C GLU A 389 -4.88 11.26 -10.62
N ASN A 390 -6.11 11.29 -10.11
CA ASN A 390 -6.44 11.97 -8.86
C ASN A 390 -5.69 11.41 -7.67
N PHE A 391 -5.66 10.08 -7.56
CA PHE A 391 -5.05 9.41 -6.44
C PHE A 391 -3.52 9.57 -6.47
N THR A 392 -2.88 9.30 -7.60
CA THR A 392 -1.41 9.40 -7.73
C THR A 392 -0.90 10.83 -7.59
N LEU A 393 -1.64 11.84 -8.06
CA LEU A 393 -1.28 13.24 -7.79
C LEU A 393 -1.30 13.57 -6.29
N GLY A 394 -2.24 13.00 -5.52
CA GLY A 394 -2.23 13.10 -4.05
C GLY A 394 -1.02 12.42 -3.42
N LEU A 395 -0.61 11.25 -3.94
CA LEU A 395 0.58 10.54 -3.47
C LEU A 395 1.88 11.29 -3.79
N LEU A 396 2.02 11.82 -5.00
CA LEU A 396 3.20 12.59 -5.43
C LEU A 396 3.35 13.90 -4.67
N GLN A 397 2.24 14.52 -4.28
CA GLN A 397 2.24 15.70 -3.41
C GLN A 397 2.73 15.38 -1.98
N SER A 398 2.57 14.14 -1.52
CA SER A 398 3.10 13.73 -0.23
C SER A 398 4.62 13.61 -0.26
N LYS A 399 5.28 14.24 0.71
CA LYS A 399 6.72 14.13 0.93
C LYS A 399 7.13 12.80 1.59
N SER A 400 6.18 12.00 2.02
CA SER A 400 6.41 10.72 2.71
C SER A 400 6.20 9.49 1.82
N CYS A 401 5.47 9.63 0.72
CA CYS A 401 5.15 8.51 -0.16
C CYS A 401 6.29 8.26 -1.15
N VAL A 402 6.82 7.03 -1.17
CA VAL A 402 7.95 6.63 -2.03
C VAL A 402 7.54 5.70 -3.18
N GLY A 403 6.25 5.44 -3.33
CA GLY A 403 5.75 4.59 -4.40
C GLY A 403 4.33 4.12 -4.20
N TRP A 404 3.80 3.44 -5.22
CA TRP A 404 2.48 2.84 -5.20
C TRP A 404 2.38 1.59 -6.07
N HIS A 405 1.48 0.68 -5.69
CA HIS A 405 1.10 -0.50 -6.47
C HIS A 405 -0.38 -0.48 -6.79
N TRP A 406 -0.73 -0.53 -8.08
CA TRP A 406 -2.11 -0.74 -8.51
C TRP A 406 -2.52 -2.20 -8.26
N PHE A 407 -3.68 -2.41 -7.65
CA PHE A 407 -4.26 -3.75 -7.48
C PHE A 407 -5.38 -3.95 -8.52
N LYS A 408 -5.16 -4.65 -9.64
CA LYS A 408 -4.05 -5.57 -9.96
C LYS A 408 -3.83 -5.74 -11.47
N TYR A 409 -3.01 -6.71 -11.86
CA TYR A 409 -2.70 -7.02 -13.27
C TYR A 409 -3.93 -7.37 -14.12
N ILE A 410 -4.71 -8.35 -13.68
CA ILE A 410 -5.82 -8.92 -14.45
C ILE A 410 -7.11 -8.94 -13.64
N ASP A 411 -8.26 -8.77 -14.30
CA ASP A 411 -9.58 -8.89 -13.68
C ASP A 411 -9.80 -10.25 -13.01
N ASN A 412 -10.81 -10.30 -12.17
CA ASN A 412 -11.29 -11.58 -11.66
C ASN A 412 -12.00 -12.38 -12.76
N ASP A 413 -11.99 -13.70 -12.62
CA ASP A 413 -12.74 -14.60 -13.48
C ASP A 413 -13.88 -15.23 -12.66
N PRO A 414 -15.16 -14.86 -12.91
CA PRO A 414 -16.31 -15.43 -12.19
C PRO A 414 -16.42 -16.96 -12.29
N THR A 415 -15.72 -17.58 -13.24
CA THR A 415 -15.68 -19.05 -13.38
C THR A 415 -14.65 -19.71 -12.45
N ASP A 416 -13.81 -18.94 -11.75
CA ASP A 416 -12.86 -19.46 -10.77
C ASP A 416 -13.52 -19.70 -9.40
N THR A 417 -13.95 -20.94 -9.17
CA THR A 417 -14.59 -21.38 -7.92
C THR A 417 -13.63 -21.50 -6.74
N ARG A 418 -12.31 -21.36 -6.95
CA ARG A 418 -11.29 -21.45 -5.90
C ARG A 418 -10.71 -20.09 -5.50
N SER A 419 -11.18 -19.03 -6.15
CA SER A 419 -10.73 -17.66 -5.88
C SER A 419 -11.09 -17.23 -4.45
N ASP A 420 -10.24 -16.38 -3.87
CA ASP A 420 -10.57 -15.69 -2.62
C ASP A 420 -11.93 -14.96 -2.79
N PRO A 421 -12.82 -14.92 -1.77
CA PRO A 421 -14.12 -14.26 -1.89
C PRO A 421 -14.06 -12.80 -2.33
N SER A 422 -12.98 -12.10 -2.02
CA SER A 422 -12.77 -10.72 -2.49
C SER A 422 -12.43 -10.64 -3.98
N ASN A 423 -12.07 -11.74 -4.65
CA ASN A 423 -11.52 -11.84 -6.00
C ASN A 423 -12.39 -12.66 -6.97
N GLN A 424 -13.71 -12.67 -6.77
CA GLN A 424 -14.62 -13.50 -7.56
C GLN A 424 -15.03 -12.87 -8.90
N ASP A 425 -15.47 -11.62 -8.90
CA ASP A 425 -16.33 -11.10 -9.99
C ASP A 425 -16.10 -9.62 -10.34
N SER A 426 -14.91 -9.10 -10.08
CA SER A 426 -14.65 -7.66 -10.15
C SER A 426 -13.60 -7.23 -11.18
N ASN A 427 -13.84 -6.04 -11.74
CA ASN A 427 -13.00 -5.32 -12.69
C ASN A 427 -11.83 -4.60 -12.00
N LYS A 428 -10.85 -5.37 -11.51
CA LYS A 428 -9.68 -4.87 -10.77
C LYS A 428 -8.43 -4.69 -11.64
N GLY A 429 -8.37 -5.41 -12.75
CA GLY A 429 -7.23 -5.54 -13.64
C GLY A 429 -6.96 -4.31 -14.48
N ILE A 430 -5.70 -4.09 -14.84
CA ILE A 430 -5.34 -3.30 -16.02
C ILE A 430 -5.67 -4.05 -17.32
N LEU A 431 -5.82 -5.37 -17.23
CA LEU A 431 -6.33 -6.26 -18.28
C LEU A 431 -7.65 -6.90 -17.86
N SER A 432 -8.52 -7.19 -18.83
CA SER A 432 -9.65 -8.09 -18.64
C SER A 432 -9.17 -9.52 -18.35
N ASN A 433 -10.07 -10.38 -17.89
CA ASN A 433 -9.79 -11.81 -17.66
C ASN A 433 -9.54 -12.62 -18.97
N ARG A 434 -9.50 -11.95 -20.13
CA ARG A 434 -9.06 -12.47 -21.43
C ARG A 434 -7.81 -11.76 -21.95
N TYR A 435 -7.05 -11.12 -21.06
CA TYR A 435 -5.80 -10.41 -21.34
C TYR A 435 -5.95 -9.18 -22.25
N GLU A 436 -7.17 -8.70 -22.48
CA GLU A 436 -7.39 -7.48 -23.27
C GLU A 436 -7.14 -6.22 -22.43
N PRO A 437 -6.31 -5.28 -22.92
CA PRO A 437 -5.92 -4.10 -22.16
C PRO A 437 -7.05 -3.08 -22.07
N TYR A 438 -7.19 -2.49 -20.89
CA TYR A 438 -8.09 -1.37 -20.68
C TYR A 438 -7.39 -0.04 -21.04
N THR A 439 -7.30 0.26 -22.33
CA THR A 439 -6.59 1.43 -22.86
C THR A 439 -6.94 2.76 -22.18
N PRO A 440 -8.22 3.12 -21.90
CA PRO A 440 -8.52 4.39 -21.22
C PRO A 440 -7.92 4.53 -19.82
N LEU A 441 -7.77 3.40 -19.09
CA LEU A 441 -7.10 3.35 -17.80
C LEU A 441 -5.58 3.47 -17.99
N LEU A 442 -5.03 2.64 -18.88
CA LEU A 442 -3.60 2.57 -19.15
C LEU A 442 -3.02 3.90 -19.68
N ASP A 443 -3.74 4.62 -20.53
CA ASP A 443 -3.32 5.94 -21.02
C ASP A 443 -3.21 6.96 -19.87
N SER A 444 -4.15 6.92 -18.93
CA SER A 444 -4.13 7.78 -17.74
C SER A 444 -2.97 7.40 -16.81
N MET A 445 -2.69 6.10 -16.66
CA MET A 445 -1.54 5.60 -15.92
C MET A 445 -0.22 6.11 -16.51
N LYS A 446 -0.05 5.94 -17.83
CA LYS A 446 1.13 6.39 -18.57
C LYS A 446 1.38 7.89 -18.40
N ARG A 447 0.32 8.71 -18.56
CA ARG A 447 0.40 10.18 -18.46
C ARG A 447 1.04 10.67 -17.17
N ILE A 448 0.70 10.03 -16.03
CA ILE A 448 1.26 10.36 -14.72
C ILE A 448 2.61 9.68 -14.51
N ASN A 449 2.69 8.38 -14.79
CA ASN A 449 3.86 7.57 -14.48
C ASN A 449 5.13 8.08 -15.18
N GLU A 450 5.01 8.50 -16.44
CA GLU A 450 6.11 9.07 -17.22
C GLU A 450 6.56 10.46 -16.74
N LYS A 451 5.85 11.08 -15.79
CA LYS A 451 6.14 12.43 -15.28
C LYS A 451 6.26 12.43 -13.75
N ALA A 452 6.44 11.28 -13.13
CA ALA A 452 6.40 11.16 -11.66
C ALA A 452 7.46 12.05 -10.99
N TYR A 453 8.70 12.08 -11.49
CA TYR A 453 9.75 12.92 -10.91
C TYR A 453 9.50 14.40 -11.21
N GLY A 454 9.12 14.75 -12.44
CA GLY A 454 8.72 16.13 -12.78
C GLY A 454 7.51 16.65 -11.98
N LEU A 455 6.57 15.76 -11.62
CA LEU A 455 5.43 16.09 -10.76
C LEU A 455 5.83 16.28 -9.30
N VAL A 456 6.78 15.50 -8.79
CA VAL A 456 7.39 15.77 -7.47
C VAL A 456 8.00 17.17 -7.44
N ASP A 457 8.79 17.52 -8.46
CA ASP A 457 9.39 18.87 -8.55
C ASP A 457 8.36 19.98 -8.61
N TYR A 458 7.24 19.73 -9.29
CA TYR A 458 6.14 20.67 -9.35
C TYR A 458 5.53 20.93 -7.97
N PHE A 459 5.31 19.87 -7.18
CA PHE A 459 4.71 19.99 -5.85
C PHE A 459 5.69 20.52 -4.80
N ASP A 460 6.97 20.17 -4.87
CA ASP A 460 7.98 20.56 -3.88
C ASP A 460 8.45 22.02 -4.02
N LYS A 461 8.20 22.67 -5.18
CA LYS A 461 8.46 24.10 -5.38
C LYS A 461 7.46 25.02 -4.69
N LYS A 462 6.33 24.49 -4.22
CA LYS A 462 5.22 25.26 -3.66
C LYS A 462 5.25 25.34 -2.14
#